data_AF-A0A0F9AGG5-F1
#
_entry.id   AF-A0A0F9AGG5-F1
#
_cell.length_a   1.000
_cell.length_b   1.000
_cell.length_c   1.000
_cell.angle_alpha   90.00
_cell.angle_beta   90.00
_cell.angle_gamma   90.00
#
_symmetry.space_group_name_H-M   'P 1'
#
loop_
_entity.id
_entity.type
_entity.pdbx_description
1 polymer ?
#
loop_
_entity_poly.entity_id
_entity_poly.type
_entity_poly.pdbx_seq_one_letter_code
_entity_poly.pdbx_strand_id
1 'polypeptide(L)'
;HPLWHLAPSETRSGAVAHPHGNDGQVFMGGYGPTPRRVLTLDGCFIAVDVTAVKEVGLRFDEQFTFHHYDLDFTIQANLKGLTVTTWPIWTVHQSPGLRSYTDPAYIERAERFLNKYAEMGNDRVGHWKKGINELPKD
;
A
#
# COMPACT_ATOMS: atom_id res chain seq x y z
N HIS A 1 -7.07 13.09 -0.47
CA HIS A 1 -6.52 12.25 0.61
C HIS A 1 -6.10 10.91 0.04
N PRO A 2 -4.85 10.46 0.23
CA PRO A 2 -4.36 9.19 -0.28
C PRO A 2 -4.99 8.03 0.52
N LEU A 3 -6.10 7.53 0.02
CA LEU A 3 -6.82 6.35 0.52
C LEU A 3 -7.01 5.39 -0.63
N TRP A 4 -6.37 4.24 -0.56
CA TRP A 4 -6.39 3.27 -1.66
C TRP A 4 -7.81 2.77 -1.97
N HIS A 5 -8.66 2.64 -0.95
CA HIS A 5 -10.04 2.15 -1.11
C HIS A 5 -10.99 3.16 -1.78
N LEU A 6 -10.53 4.37 -2.09
CA LEU A 6 -11.26 5.31 -2.94
C LEU A 6 -10.93 5.14 -4.44
N ALA A 7 -9.89 4.40 -4.80
CA ALA A 7 -9.58 4.06 -6.20
C ALA A 7 -10.69 3.18 -6.80
N PRO A 8 -10.91 3.17 -8.13
CA PRO A 8 -11.95 2.34 -8.75
C PRO A 8 -11.87 0.86 -8.34
N SER A 9 -13.00 0.20 -8.09
CA SER A 9 -13.04 -1.13 -7.48
C SER A 9 -12.37 -2.22 -8.32
N GLU A 10 -12.40 -2.10 -9.64
CA GLU A 10 -11.74 -2.99 -10.59
C GLU A 10 -10.21 -3.01 -10.47
N THR A 11 -9.63 -1.94 -9.90
CA THR A 11 -8.18 -1.81 -9.66
C THR A 11 -7.74 -2.45 -8.35
N ARG A 12 -8.70 -2.85 -7.50
CA ARG A 12 -8.41 -3.38 -6.18
C ARG A 12 -8.20 -4.91 -6.23
N SER A 13 -7.65 -5.43 -5.14
CA SER A 13 -7.36 -6.86 -4.97
C SER A 13 -7.21 -7.15 -3.48
N GLY A 14 -7.60 -8.34 -3.04
CA GLY A 14 -7.41 -8.79 -1.66
C GLY A 14 -8.70 -9.10 -0.92
N ALA A 15 -8.54 -9.61 0.29
CA ALA A 15 -9.62 -9.76 1.26
C ALA A 15 -9.03 -9.67 2.67
N VAL A 16 -9.81 -9.18 3.64
CA VAL A 16 -9.43 -9.17 5.07
C VAL A 16 -10.66 -9.41 5.95
N ALA A 17 -10.51 -10.22 6.99
CA ALA A 17 -11.58 -10.51 7.91
C ALA A 17 -11.57 -9.50 9.05
N HIS A 18 -12.76 -9.10 9.49
CA HIS A 18 -12.94 -8.28 10.67
C HIS A 18 -13.84 -9.01 11.68
N PRO A 19 -13.60 -8.86 12.99
CA PRO A 19 -14.51 -9.39 14.01
C PRO A 19 -15.94 -8.88 13.79
N HIS A 20 -16.91 -9.78 13.97
CA HIS A 20 -18.34 -9.48 13.91
C HIS A 20 -19.01 -9.91 15.22
N GLY A 21 -19.46 -8.93 16.02
CA GLY A 21 -20.03 -9.19 17.35
C GLY A 21 -19.01 -9.76 18.33
N ASN A 22 -19.50 -10.46 19.37
CA ASN A 22 -18.70 -10.98 20.48
C ASN A 22 -18.49 -12.50 20.44
N ASP A 23 -19.10 -13.21 19.49
CA ASP A 23 -19.17 -14.68 19.48
C ASP A 23 -18.05 -15.34 18.66
N GLY A 24 -16.95 -14.61 18.41
CA GLY A 24 -15.82 -15.10 17.61
C GLY A 24 -16.10 -15.19 16.10
N GLN A 25 -17.24 -14.68 15.63
CA GLN A 25 -17.55 -14.61 14.21
C GLN A 25 -16.71 -13.54 13.51
N VAL A 26 -16.46 -13.73 12.21
CA VAL A 26 -15.78 -12.76 11.37
C VAL A 26 -16.56 -12.51 10.09
N PHE A 27 -16.48 -11.29 9.60
CA PHE A 27 -16.97 -10.91 8.27
C PHE A 27 -15.78 -10.70 7.33
N MET A 28 -15.86 -11.29 6.13
CA MET A 28 -14.82 -11.17 5.10
C MET A 28 -15.14 -10.00 4.16
N GLY A 29 -14.34 -8.94 4.22
CA GLY A 29 -14.38 -7.86 3.22
C GLY A 29 -13.59 -8.27 1.98
N GLY A 30 -14.24 -8.32 0.81
CA GLY A 30 -13.61 -8.63 -0.47
C GLY A 30 -13.30 -7.39 -1.30
N TYR A 31 -12.09 -7.32 -1.85
CA TYR A 31 -11.60 -6.18 -2.65
C TYR A 31 -11.17 -6.58 -4.07
N GLY A 32 -11.35 -7.84 -4.47
CA GLY A 32 -11.05 -8.32 -5.82
C GLY A 32 -10.21 -9.60 -5.83
N PRO A 33 -9.87 -10.12 -7.02
CA PRO A 33 -9.17 -11.40 -7.17
C PRO A 33 -7.77 -11.36 -6.59
N THR A 34 -7.27 -12.50 -6.11
CA THR A 34 -5.89 -12.71 -5.65
C THR A 34 -5.33 -14.03 -6.21
N PRO A 35 -4.01 -14.16 -6.40
CA PRO A 35 -2.99 -13.10 -6.30
C PRO A 35 -3.09 -12.09 -7.46
N ARG A 36 -2.64 -10.85 -7.23
CA ARG A 36 -2.63 -9.81 -8.26
C ARG A 36 -1.51 -8.82 -8.02
N ARG A 37 -0.78 -8.47 -9.08
CA ARG A 37 0.16 -7.34 -9.07
C ARG A 37 -0.60 -6.05 -8.73
N VAL A 38 -0.07 -5.29 -7.77
CA VAL A 38 -0.67 -4.01 -7.33
C VAL A 38 0.42 -2.96 -7.14
N LEU A 39 0.08 -1.69 -7.37
CA LEU A 39 1.02 -0.59 -7.12
C LEU A 39 1.31 -0.45 -5.62
N THR A 40 0.28 -0.52 -4.79
CA THR A 40 0.36 -0.38 -3.34
C THR A 40 -0.39 -1.48 -2.59
N LEU A 41 -0.02 -1.69 -1.33
CA LEU A 41 -0.71 -2.58 -0.38
C LEU A 41 -1.21 -1.77 0.81
N ASP A 42 -2.25 -2.29 1.46
CA ASP A 42 -2.65 -1.90 2.80
C ASP A 42 -1.68 -2.51 3.84
N GLY A 43 -1.34 -1.73 4.86
CA GLY A 43 -0.41 -2.11 5.92
C GLY A 43 -0.91 -3.17 6.91
N CYS A 44 -2.13 -3.70 6.76
CA CYS A 44 -2.67 -4.76 7.63
C CYS A 44 -1.70 -5.95 7.79
N PHE A 45 -1.07 -6.39 6.70
CA PHE A 45 -0.07 -7.44 6.72
C PHE A 45 0.81 -7.36 5.47
N ILE A 46 2.13 -7.23 5.65
CA ILE A 46 3.11 -7.22 4.57
C ILE A 46 4.20 -8.24 4.90
N ALA A 47 4.38 -9.21 4.02
CA ALA A 47 5.52 -10.13 4.05
C ALA A 47 6.51 -9.76 2.94
N VAL A 48 7.81 -9.93 3.21
CA VAL A 48 8.87 -9.56 2.27
C VAL A 48 9.94 -10.64 2.19
N ASP A 49 10.58 -10.74 1.02
CA ASP A 49 11.89 -11.38 0.91
C ASP A 49 12.94 -10.42 1.47
N VAL A 50 13.50 -10.79 2.63
CA VAL A 50 14.48 -9.97 3.35
C VAL A 50 15.78 -9.78 2.56
N THR A 51 16.18 -10.78 1.76
CA THR A 51 17.38 -10.70 0.93
C THR A 51 17.15 -9.68 -0.18
N ALA A 52 16.07 -9.83 -0.95
CA ALA A 52 15.74 -8.91 -2.04
C ALA A 52 15.57 -7.46 -1.56
N VAL A 53 14.88 -7.25 -0.44
CA VAL A 53 14.71 -5.92 0.18
C VAL A 53 16.05 -5.30 0.62
N LYS A 54 16.97 -6.12 1.15
CA LYS A 54 18.30 -5.67 1.55
C LYS A 54 19.16 -5.28 0.36
N GLU A 55 19.16 -6.08 -0.71
CA GLU A 55 19.94 -5.85 -1.93
C GLU A 55 19.61 -4.51 -2.60
N VAL A 56 18.33 -4.14 -2.67
CA VAL A 56 17.91 -2.86 -3.26
C VAL A 56 17.89 -1.69 -2.26
N GLY A 57 18.30 -1.94 -1.01
CA GLY A 57 18.31 -0.95 0.05
C GLY A 57 16.94 -0.34 0.33
N LEU A 58 15.85 -1.12 0.24
CA LEU A 58 14.51 -0.66 0.59
C LEU A 58 14.34 -0.65 2.11
N ARG A 59 13.88 0.46 2.68
CA ARG A 59 13.61 0.65 4.12
C ARG A 59 12.31 1.42 4.29
N PHE A 60 11.70 1.33 5.47
CA PHE A 60 10.64 2.25 5.84
C PHE A 60 11.21 3.66 5.96
N ASP A 61 10.45 4.64 5.47
CA ASP A 61 10.75 6.04 5.68
C ASP A 61 10.16 6.49 7.02
N GLU A 62 11.03 6.84 7.97
CA GLU A 62 10.67 7.12 9.36
C GLU A 62 9.78 8.37 9.51
N GLN A 63 9.59 9.18 8.46
CA GLN A 63 8.61 10.25 8.46
C GLN A 63 7.15 9.74 8.49
N PHE A 64 6.94 8.47 8.11
CA PHE A 64 5.65 7.80 8.12
C PHE A 64 5.64 6.72 9.20
N THR A 65 4.86 6.95 10.25
CA THR A 65 4.71 5.97 11.34
C THR A 65 3.42 5.17 11.17
N PHE A 66 2.29 5.67 11.65
CA PHE A 66 1.01 4.95 11.64
C PHE A 66 0.26 5.05 10.31
N HIS A 67 0.41 6.16 9.59
CA HIS A 67 -0.27 6.40 8.31
C HIS A 67 0.73 6.53 7.17
N HIS A 68 0.36 5.98 6.01
CA HIS A 68 1.07 6.10 4.72
C HIS A 68 2.43 5.38 4.62
N TYR A 69 2.88 4.72 5.69
CA TYR A 69 4.15 3.95 5.67
C TYR A 69 4.09 2.78 4.68
N ASP A 70 2.92 2.17 4.56
CA ASP A 70 2.58 1.06 3.68
C ASP A 70 2.56 1.48 2.21
N LEU A 71 1.85 2.58 1.92
CA LEU A 71 1.81 3.17 0.58
C LEU A 71 3.21 3.62 0.14
N ASP A 72 3.96 4.28 1.02
CA ASP A 72 5.31 4.72 0.70
C ASP A 72 6.25 3.53 0.45
N PHE A 73 6.28 2.58 1.38
CA PHE A 73 7.13 1.39 1.27
C PHE A 73 6.87 0.62 -0.03
N THR A 74 5.60 0.46 -0.41
CA THR A 74 5.22 -0.28 -1.63
C THR A 74 5.51 0.50 -2.91
N ILE A 75 5.32 1.82 -2.94
CA ILE A 75 5.75 2.64 -4.09
C ILE A 75 7.27 2.60 -4.23
N GLN A 76 8.03 2.74 -3.14
CA GLN A 76 9.49 2.64 -3.18
C GLN A 76 9.96 1.25 -3.61
N ALA A 77 9.27 0.18 -3.22
CA ALA A 77 9.55 -1.18 -3.69
C ALA A 77 9.43 -1.28 -5.22
N ASN A 78 8.33 -0.78 -5.79
CA ASN A 78 8.14 -0.72 -7.25
C ASN A 78 9.26 0.08 -7.93
N LEU A 79 9.58 1.27 -7.40
CA LEU A 79 10.63 2.14 -7.93
C LEU A 79 12.03 1.51 -7.89
N LYS A 80 12.25 0.58 -6.95
CA LYS A 80 13.49 -0.19 -6.80
C LYS A 80 13.48 -1.51 -7.57
N GLY A 81 12.46 -1.75 -8.40
CA GLY A 81 12.35 -2.94 -9.26
C GLY A 81 11.81 -4.19 -8.56
N LEU A 82 11.29 -4.07 -7.33
CA LEU A 82 10.63 -5.18 -6.65
C LEU A 82 9.18 -5.33 -7.11
N THR A 83 8.71 -6.58 -7.13
CA THR A 83 7.30 -6.93 -7.42
C THR A 83 6.46 -6.84 -6.16
N VAL A 84 5.35 -6.11 -6.21
CA VAL A 84 4.37 -5.99 -5.12
C VAL A 84 3.05 -6.65 -5.53
N THR A 85 2.61 -7.66 -4.80
CA THR A 85 1.39 -8.44 -5.08
C THR A 85 0.55 -8.63 -3.83
N THR A 86 -0.75 -8.75 -4.01
CA THR A 86 -1.64 -9.38 -3.02
C THR A 86 -1.51 -10.90 -3.07
N TRP A 87 -1.87 -11.57 -1.98
CA TRP A 87 -1.88 -13.03 -1.88
C TRP A 87 -3.06 -13.49 -1.01
N PRO A 88 -3.68 -14.66 -1.26
CA PRO A 88 -4.78 -15.17 -0.43
C PRO A 88 -4.27 -15.69 0.92
N ILE A 89 -4.01 -14.78 1.85
CA ILE A 89 -3.58 -15.08 3.23
C ILE A 89 -4.74 -14.79 4.18
N TRP A 90 -5.09 -15.76 5.02
CA TRP A 90 -6.14 -15.59 6.01
C TRP A 90 -5.66 -14.75 7.19
N THR A 91 -6.23 -13.56 7.37
CA THR A 91 -5.94 -12.64 8.48
C THR A 91 -7.23 -12.09 9.08
N VAL A 92 -7.22 -11.85 10.40
CA VAL A 92 -8.31 -11.18 11.12
C VAL A 92 -7.79 -9.86 11.67
N HIS A 93 -8.29 -8.74 11.15
CA HIS A 93 -7.87 -7.40 11.51
C HIS A 93 -8.85 -6.76 12.50
N GLN A 94 -8.41 -6.59 13.75
CA GLN A 94 -9.24 -6.00 14.81
C GLN A 94 -9.36 -4.47 14.69
N SER A 95 -8.39 -3.80 14.08
CA SER A 95 -8.44 -2.35 13.94
C SER A 95 -9.45 -1.97 12.85
N PRO A 96 -10.29 -0.95 13.08
CA PRO A 96 -11.16 -0.40 12.04
C PRO A 96 -10.39 0.46 11.02
N GLY A 97 -9.08 0.64 11.19
CA GLY A 97 -8.29 1.57 10.39
C GLY A 97 -8.57 3.03 10.75
N LEU A 98 -8.55 3.91 9.74
CA LEU A 98 -8.83 5.34 9.92
C LEU A 98 -10.27 5.57 10.38
N ARG A 99 -10.46 6.21 11.54
CA ARG A 99 -11.79 6.48 12.11
C ARG A 99 -12.41 7.79 11.64
N SER A 100 -11.58 8.78 11.28
CA SER A 100 -12.04 10.08 10.79
C SER A 100 -11.08 10.62 9.74
N TYR A 101 -11.61 11.13 8.63
CA TYR A 101 -10.83 11.82 7.61
C TYR A 101 -10.31 13.19 8.08
N THR A 102 -10.85 13.71 9.18
CA THR A 102 -10.43 14.96 9.80
C THR A 102 -9.40 14.77 10.92
N ASP A 103 -8.91 13.55 11.13
CA ASP A 103 -7.84 13.28 12.10
C ASP A 103 -6.59 14.10 11.75
N PRO A 104 -6.10 14.99 12.65
CA PRO A 104 -4.95 15.83 12.36
C PRO A 104 -3.68 15.05 12.04
N ALA A 105 -3.45 13.90 12.68
CA ALA A 105 -2.28 13.06 12.41
C ALA A 105 -2.37 12.41 11.03
N TYR A 106 -3.58 12.04 10.59
CA TYR A 106 -3.81 11.58 9.23
C TYR A 106 -3.55 12.69 8.20
N ILE A 107 -4.10 13.89 8.41
CA ILE A 107 -3.93 15.04 7.51
C ILE A 107 -2.46 15.41 7.38
N GLU A 108 -1.75 15.59 8.50
CA GLU A 108 -0.32 15.96 8.50
C GLU A 108 0.51 14.94 7.70
N ARG A 109 0.26 13.64 7.90
CA ARG A 109 1.00 12.59 7.18
C ARG A 109 0.60 12.49 5.72
N ALA A 110 -0.67 12.74 5.38
CA ALA A 110 -1.14 12.80 3.99
C ALA A 110 -0.46 13.95 3.23
N GLU A 111 -0.31 15.12 3.84
CA GLU A 111 0.40 16.26 3.25
C GLU A 111 1.87 15.93 2.99
N ARG A 112 2.58 15.35 3.96
CA ARG A 112 3.97 14.90 3.78
C ARG A 112 4.11 13.89 2.64
N PHE A 113 3.19 12.92 2.58
CA PHE A 113 3.15 11.93 1.51
C PHE A 113 3.00 12.60 0.14
N LEU A 114 2.02 13.49 -0.02
CA LEU A 114 1.78 14.21 -1.27
C LEU A 114 2.96 15.09 -1.66
N ASN A 115 3.56 15.83 -0.72
CA ASN A 115 4.73 16.67 -0.97
C ASN A 115 5.93 15.85 -1.47
N LYS A 116 6.25 14.73 -0.79
CA LYS A 116 7.32 13.81 -1.22
C LYS A 116 7.15 13.38 -2.68
N TYR A 117 5.94 12.96 -3.06
CA TYR A 117 5.68 12.46 -4.42
C TYR A 117 5.51 13.58 -5.45
N ALA A 118 5.10 14.79 -5.06
CA ALA A 118 5.08 15.96 -5.92
C ALA A 118 6.51 16.41 -6.28
N GLU A 119 7.41 16.50 -5.29
CA GLU A 119 8.83 16.80 -5.48
C GLU A 119 9.49 15.76 -6.40
N MET A 120 9.27 14.47 -6.12
CA MET A 120 9.76 13.38 -6.98
C MET A 120 9.18 13.43 -8.39
N GLY A 121 7.91 13.85 -8.55
CA GLY A 121 7.27 13.99 -9.86
C GLY A 121 7.91 15.08 -10.70
N ASN A 122 8.21 16.22 -10.07
CA ASN A 122 8.90 17.35 -10.71
C ASN A 122 10.33 16.97 -11.15
N ASP A 123 11.03 16.17 -10.36
CA ASP A 123 12.37 15.68 -10.70
C ASP A 123 12.38 14.59 -11.78
N ARG A 124 11.24 13.91 -12.01
CA ARG A 124 11.18 12.66 -12.80
C ARG A 124 10.29 12.71 -14.05
N VAL A 125 9.85 13.88 -14.52
CA VAL A 125 9.11 14.02 -15.80
C VAL A 125 9.81 13.31 -16.98
N GLY A 126 11.13 13.10 -16.94
CA GLY A 126 11.86 12.29 -17.92
C GLY A 126 11.91 10.77 -17.69
N HIS A 127 11.79 10.28 -16.44
CA HIS A 127 12.06 8.87 -16.08
C HIS A 127 10.82 7.97 -16.14
N TRP A 128 9.63 8.51 -15.84
CA TRP A 128 8.39 7.72 -15.81
C TRP A 128 7.98 7.20 -17.19
N LYS A 129 8.33 7.87 -18.30
CA LYS A 129 8.07 7.34 -19.66
C LYS A 129 8.84 6.05 -19.96
N LYS A 130 9.93 5.78 -19.24
CA LYS A 130 10.77 4.59 -19.42
C LYS A 130 10.27 3.41 -18.60
N GLY A 131 9.95 3.64 -17.32
CA GLY A 131 9.59 2.57 -16.37
C GLY A 131 8.28 1.84 -16.70
N ILE A 132 7.23 2.51 -17.14
CA ILE A 132 5.93 1.85 -17.45
C ILE A 132 5.99 0.98 -18.71
N ASN A 133 6.91 1.27 -19.63
CA ASN A 133 7.12 0.50 -20.85
C ASN A 133 8.06 -0.71 -20.64
N GLU A 134 8.76 -0.74 -19.51
CA GLU A 134 9.72 -1.80 -19.13
C GLU A 134 9.19 -2.70 -18.00
N LEU A 135 7.97 -2.45 -17.48
CA LEU A 135 7.30 -3.37 -16.57
C LEU A 135 7.07 -4.70 -17.30
N PRO A 136 7.33 -5.85 -16.65
CA PRO A 136 6.96 -7.15 -17.20
C PRO A 136 5.50 -7.12 -17.60
N LYS A 137 5.26 -7.39 -18.88
CA LYS A 137 3.93 -7.62 -19.40
C LYS A 137 3.61 -9.07 -19.07
N ASP A 138 2.71 -9.26 -18.11
CA ASP A 138 1.99 -10.52 -17.97
C ASP A 138 1.08 -10.70 -19.21
#